data_AF-A0A9X3ZWI2-F1
#
_entry.id   AF-A0A9X3ZWI2-F1
#
_cell.length_a   1.000
_cell.length_b   1.000
_cell.length_c   1.000
_cell.angle_alpha   90.00
_cell.angle_beta   90.00
_cell.angle_gamma   90.00
#
_symmetry.space_group_name_H-M   'P 1'
#
loop_
_entity.id
_entity.type
_entity.pdbx_description
1 polymer ?
#
loop_
_entity_poly.entity_id
_entity_poly.type
_entity_poly.pdbx_seq_one_letter_code
_entity_poly.pdbx_strand_id
1 'polypeptide(L)'
;MALTNLTVQADNSAGPLYQQGWDFYTTDLNQGAGGKYIYVGYQQGTNNPITDVNFQAYDSAQSNSIPGWEWSPVDLNEGAGGKYIYMYWKRGGAKPVTNLMFLALNESSPPSIPGWTHVGPDLNEGAGGAYIWAYYSNTVQPSAAKVKVLR
;
A
#
# COMPACT_ATOMS: atom_id res chain seq x y z
N MET A 1 -6.61 -6.25 15.61
CA MET A 1 -5.38 -7.04 15.39
C MET A 1 -4.36 -6.16 14.68
N ALA A 2 -3.10 -6.58 14.64
CA ALA A 2 -2.05 -5.87 13.90
C ALA A 2 -1.92 -6.47 12.50
N LEU A 3 -1.39 -5.71 11.56
CA LEU A 3 -0.95 -6.23 10.27
C LEU A 3 0.24 -7.16 10.51
N THR A 4 0.20 -8.35 9.93
CA THR A 4 1.29 -9.34 10.02
C THR A 4 1.88 -9.64 8.65
N ASN A 5 1.19 -9.38 7.56
CA ASN A 5 1.73 -9.58 6.23
C ASN A 5 1.21 -8.49 5.32
N LEU A 6 2.04 -8.09 4.38
CA LEU A 6 1.69 -7.18 3.30
C LEU A 6 2.11 -7.82 1.98
N THR A 7 1.35 -7.52 0.93
CA THR A 7 1.64 -7.91 -0.44
C THR A 7 1.15 -6.82 -1.39
N VAL A 8 1.58 -6.88 -2.65
CA VAL A 8 1.08 -6.02 -3.72
C VAL A 8 0.69 -6.91 -4.89
N GLN A 9 -0.49 -6.68 -5.46
CA GLN A 9 -0.93 -7.26 -6.72
C GLN A 9 -0.81 -6.21 -7.82
N ALA A 10 -0.35 -6.62 -8.99
CA ALA A 10 -0.36 -5.85 -10.23
C ALA A 10 -1.03 -6.68 -11.34
N ASP A 11 -2.11 -6.18 -11.92
CA ASP A 11 -2.88 -6.88 -12.96
C ASP A 11 -3.30 -5.93 -14.10
N ASN A 12 -3.74 -6.51 -15.22
CA ASN A 12 -4.36 -5.76 -16.32
C ASN A 12 -5.86 -5.50 -16.08
N SER A 13 -6.44 -6.09 -15.04
CA SER A 13 -7.86 -6.06 -14.72
C SER A 13 -8.12 -5.27 -13.44
N ALA A 14 -9.20 -4.49 -13.43
CA ALA A 14 -9.58 -3.70 -12.26
C ALA A 14 -10.04 -4.59 -11.09
N GLY A 15 -9.74 -4.13 -9.89
CA GLY A 15 -10.06 -4.78 -8.62
C GLY A 15 -8.97 -5.75 -8.14
N PRO A 16 -8.78 -5.88 -6.81
CA PRO A 16 -7.89 -6.89 -6.28
C PRO A 16 -8.41 -8.29 -6.60
N LEU A 17 -7.50 -9.18 -6.97
CA LEU A 17 -7.81 -10.58 -7.21
C LEU A 17 -7.96 -11.30 -5.88
N TYR A 18 -9.03 -12.09 -5.75
CA TYR A 18 -9.22 -12.93 -4.58
C TYR A 18 -8.00 -13.85 -4.38
N GLN A 19 -7.46 -13.82 -3.16
CA GLN A 19 -6.40 -14.71 -2.73
C GLN A 19 -6.75 -15.26 -1.35
N GLN A 20 -6.76 -16.59 -1.22
CA GLN A 20 -7.18 -17.23 0.02
C GLN A 20 -6.31 -16.77 1.20
N GLY A 21 -6.97 -16.32 2.26
CA GLY A 21 -6.32 -15.85 3.49
C GLY A 21 -5.77 -14.42 3.43
N TRP A 22 -6.04 -13.68 2.36
CA TRP A 22 -5.66 -12.28 2.20
C TRP A 22 -6.88 -11.39 2.04
N ASP A 23 -6.87 -10.26 2.73
CA ASP A 23 -7.77 -9.14 2.47
C ASP A 23 -7.02 -8.09 1.65
N PHE A 24 -7.75 -7.23 0.94
CA PHE A 24 -7.16 -6.20 0.08
C PHE A 24 -7.80 -4.84 0.31
N TYR A 25 -6.97 -3.80 0.24
CA TYR A 25 -7.45 -2.43 0.11
C TYR A 25 -8.01 -2.23 -1.30
N THR A 26 -9.09 -1.48 -1.42
CA THR A 26 -9.81 -1.33 -2.69
C THR A 26 -9.33 -0.15 -3.53
N THR A 27 -8.47 0.71 -2.99
CA THR A 27 -7.86 1.81 -3.74
C THR A 27 -6.84 1.25 -4.72
N ASP A 28 -7.03 1.54 -6.01
CA ASP A 28 -6.02 1.33 -7.05
C ASP A 28 -4.92 2.37 -6.90
N LEU A 29 -3.67 1.92 -6.74
CA LEU A 29 -2.53 2.82 -6.56
C LEU A 29 -2.05 3.48 -7.85
N ASN A 30 -2.63 3.11 -9.00
CA ASN A 30 -2.46 3.80 -10.28
C ASN A 30 -3.71 4.60 -10.69
N GLN A 31 -4.61 4.92 -9.74
CA GLN A 31 -5.91 5.52 -10.07
C GLN A 31 -5.76 6.81 -10.90
N GLY A 32 -6.27 6.75 -12.14
CA GLY A 32 -6.24 7.87 -13.09
C GLY A 32 -4.93 8.06 -13.85
N ALA A 33 -3.87 7.32 -13.51
CA ALA A 33 -2.59 7.34 -14.22
C ALA A 33 -2.59 6.39 -15.44
N GLY A 34 -3.42 5.34 -15.41
CA GLY A 34 -3.38 4.25 -16.38
C GLY A 34 -2.38 3.17 -15.96
N GLY A 35 -1.93 2.33 -16.90
CA GLY A 35 -1.02 1.23 -16.58
C GLY A 35 -1.70 0.02 -15.94
N LYS A 36 -0.99 -0.67 -15.05
CA LYS A 36 -1.52 -1.80 -14.28
C LYS A 36 -2.45 -1.31 -13.17
N TYR A 37 -3.43 -2.12 -12.81
CA TYR A 37 -4.17 -1.91 -11.57
C TYR A 37 -3.37 -2.49 -10.40
N ILE A 38 -3.12 -1.67 -9.39
CA ILE A 38 -2.21 -1.98 -8.28
C ILE A 38 -2.98 -1.97 -6.96
N TYR A 39 -2.97 -3.09 -6.23
CA TYR A 39 -3.66 -3.21 -4.95
C TYR A 39 -2.77 -3.78 -3.85
N VAL A 40 -2.85 -3.19 -2.67
CA VAL A 40 -2.16 -3.68 -1.48
C VAL A 40 -3.03 -4.70 -0.76
N GLY A 41 -2.45 -5.86 -0.48
CA GLY A 41 -3.06 -6.91 0.33
C GLY A 41 -2.46 -6.96 1.73
N TYR A 42 -3.24 -7.46 2.68
CA TYR A 42 -2.79 -7.64 4.06
C TYR A 42 -3.33 -8.91 4.70
N GLN A 43 -2.64 -9.33 5.76
CA GLN A 43 -3.14 -10.28 6.75
C GLN A 43 -3.04 -9.65 8.13
N GLN A 44 -3.96 -10.04 9.04
CA GLN A 44 -3.96 -9.59 10.41
C GLN A 44 -3.74 -10.73 11.40
N GLY A 45 -3.08 -10.42 12.52
CA GLY A 45 -2.85 -11.37 13.60
C GLY A 45 -2.20 -10.72 14.82
N THR A 46 -1.69 -11.58 15.71
CA THR A 46 -0.98 -11.18 16.94
C THR A 46 0.51 -11.50 16.91
N ASN A 47 0.92 -12.44 16.04
CA ASN A 47 2.29 -12.95 16.01
C ASN A 47 3.13 -12.14 15.02
N ASN A 48 4.31 -11.71 15.47
CA ASN A 48 5.30 -11.00 14.65
C ASN A 48 4.72 -9.81 13.86
N PRO A 49 4.09 -8.83 14.52
CA PRO A 49 3.40 -7.75 13.83
C PRO A 49 4.37 -6.85 13.04
N ILE A 50 3.85 -6.28 11.97
CA ILE A 50 4.45 -5.14 11.28
C ILE A 50 4.35 -3.93 12.21
N THR A 51 5.45 -3.21 12.37
CA THR A 51 5.57 -2.08 13.29
C THR A 51 6.01 -0.79 12.60
N ASP A 52 6.42 -0.90 11.34
CA ASP A 52 6.78 0.25 10.52
C ASP A 52 6.49 -0.09 9.06
N VAL A 53 6.03 0.90 8.30
CA VAL A 53 5.75 0.81 6.86
C VAL A 53 6.31 2.07 6.23
N ASN A 54 6.91 1.95 5.06
CA ASN A 54 7.42 3.09 4.32
C ASN A 54 7.23 2.88 2.81
N PHE A 55 7.17 3.98 2.07
CA PHE A 55 7.14 4.00 0.61
C PHE A 55 8.26 4.91 0.13
N GLN A 56 9.02 4.47 -0.88
CA GLN A 56 10.10 5.27 -1.45
C GLN A 56 9.99 5.33 -2.96
N ALA A 57 10.20 6.53 -3.49
CA ALA A 57 10.28 6.82 -4.92
C ALA A 57 11.74 6.85 -5.37
N TYR A 58 11.99 6.34 -6.57
CA TYR A 58 13.30 6.28 -7.20
C TYR A 58 13.23 6.70 -8.67
N ASP A 59 14.36 7.16 -9.20
CA ASP A 59 14.53 7.46 -10.63
C ASP A 59 14.78 6.21 -11.50
N SER A 60 15.02 5.06 -10.86
CA SER A 60 15.25 3.78 -11.53
C SER A 60 14.63 2.62 -10.75
N ALA A 61 14.29 1.54 -11.46
CA ALA A 61 13.80 0.32 -10.86
C ALA A 61 14.80 -0.23 -9.81
N GLN A 62 14.26 -0.78 -8.72
CA GLN A 62 15.04 -1.41 -7.67
C GLN A 62 14.99 -2.93 -7.80
N SER A 63 16.10 -3.59 -7.46
CA SER A 63 16.22 -5.06 -7.52
C SER A 63 16.29 -5.71 -6.13
N ASN A 64 16.41 -4.91 -5.07
CA ASN A 64 16.58 -5.39 -3.70
C ASN A 64 15.85 -4.47 -2.71
N SER A 65 15.55 -5.04 -1.53
CA SER A 65 15.09 -4.25 -0.39
C SER A 65 16.18 -3.32 0.13
N ILE A 66 15.78 -2.32 0.91
CA ILE A 66 16.70 -1.52 1.71
C ILE A 66 17.13 -2.27 3.00
N PRO A 67 18.32 -2.00 3.56
CA PRO A 67 18.84 -2.74 4.71
C PRO A 67 17.90 -2.80 5.91
N GLY A 68 17.61 -4.02 6.36
CA GLY A 68 16.77 -4.29 7.53
C GLY A 68 15.27 -4.17 7.29
N TRP A 69 14.81 -3.91 6.06
CA TRP A 69 13.39 -3.88 5.71
C TRP A 69 13.00 -5.09 4.87
N GLU A 70 11.77 -5.59 5.06
CA GLU A 70 11.06 -6.40 4.07
C GLU A 70 10.44 -5.47 3.02
N TRP A 71 10.10 -5.99 1.84
CA TRP A 71 9.56 -5.18 0.74
C TRP A 71 8.74 -5.99 -0.25
N SER A 72 7.96 -5.28 -1.06
CA SER A 72 7.39 -5.79 -2.30
C SER A 72 8.25 -5.36 -3.49
N PRO A 73 8.64 -6.26 -4.40
CA PRO A 73 9.39 -5.91 -5.61
C PRO A 73 8.51 -5.30 -6.73
N VAL A 74 7.20 -5.18 -6.50
CA VAL A 74 6.26 -4.58 -7.46
C VAL A 74 6.43 -3.06 -7.44
N ASP A 75 6.65 -2.47 -8.61
CA ASP A 75 6.59 -1.03 -8.81
C ASP A 75 5.13 -0.57 -8.71
N LEU A 76 4.83 0.35 -7.80
CA LEU A 76 3.47 0.84 -7.61
C LEU A 76 2.97 1.70 -8.77
N ASN A 77 3.87 2.13 -9.67
CA ASN A 77 3.56 2.82 -10.92
C ASN A 77 3.71 1.91 -12.16
N GLU A 78 3.68 0.58 -12.00
CA GLU A 78 3.95 -0.35 -13.11
C GLU A 78 3.03 -0.08 -14.31
N GLY A 79 3.66 0.24 -15.46
CA GLY A 79 2.95 0.53 -16.71
C GLY A 79 2.32 1.92 -16.81
N ALA A 80 2.27 2.69 -15.72
CA ALA A 80 1.81 4.09 -15.73
C ALA A 80 2.96 5.06 -16.08
N GLY A 81 4.20 4.69 -15.74
CA GLY A 81 5.38 5.54 -15.89
C GLY A 81 5.61 6.42 -14.65
N GLY A 82 6.44 7.45 -14.74
CA GLY A 82 6.79 8.28 -13.58
C GLY A 82 7.92 7.69 -12.72
N LYS A 83 7.87 7.92 -11.41
CA LYS A 83 8.85 7.36 -10.46
C LYS A 83 8.60 5.87 -10.26
N TYR A 84 9.68 5.13 -9.99
CA TYR A 84 9.59 3.76 -9.50
C TYR A 84 9.33 3.80 -8.00
N ILE A 85 8.17 3.33 -7.56
CA ILE A 85 7.76 3.44 -6.15
C ILE A 85 7.61 2.05 -5.57
N TYR A 86 8.18 1.82 -4.38
CA TYR A 86 8.14 0.52 -3.71
C TYR A 86 7.67 0.64 -2.27
N MET A 87 6.96 -0.40 -1.80
CA MET A 87 6.50 -0.53 -0.42
C MET A 87 7.48 -1.37 0.40
N TYR A 88 7.81 -0.86 1.59
CA TYR A 88 8.71 -1.48 2.56
C TYR A 88 8.02 -1.62 3.92
N TRP A 89 8.35 -2.66 4.68
CA TRP A 89 7.88 -2.79 6.06
C TRP A 89 8.92 -3.45 6.98
N LYS A 90 8.74 -3.25 8.29
CA LYS A 90 9.59 -3.81 9.35
C LYS A 90 8.76 -4.37 10.48
N ARG A 91 9.41 -5.23 11.27
CA ARG A 91 8.84 -5.90 12.46
C ARG A 91 9.76 -5.70 13.66
N GLY A 92 9.26 -6.07 14.84
CA GLY A 92 10.05 -6.06 16.07
C GLY A 92 10.09 -4.73 16.82
N GLY A 93 9.31 -3.74 16.40
CA GLY A 93 9.09 -2.48 17.14
C GLY A 93 7.98 -2.56 18.20
N ALA A 94 7.82 -1.48 18.98
CA ALA A 94 6.88 -1.43 20.11
C ALA A 94 5.43 -1.06 19.72
N LYS A 95 5.19 -0.51 18.52
CA LYS A 95 3.88 -0.03 18.08
C LYS A 95 3.44 -0.75 16.82
N PRO A 96 2.64 -1.82 16.94
CA PRO A 96 2.11 -2.54 15.79
C PRO A 96 1.28 -1.61 14.90
N VAL A 97 1.51 -1.68 13.59
CA VAL A 97 0.61 -1.09 12.59
C VAL A 97 -0.64 -1.94 12.53
N THR A 98 -1.80 -1.31 12.68
CA THR A 98 -3.09 -1.99 12.72
C THR A 98 -3.85 -1.86 11.41
N ASN A 99 -3.59 -0.82 10.63
CA ASN A 99 -4.25 -0.54 9.36
C ASN A 99 -3.41 0.36 8.46
N LEU A 100 -3.64 0.27 7.15
CA LEU A 100 -3.21 1.24 6.14
C LEU A 100 -4.43 1.95 5.53
N MET A 101 -4.19 3.10 4.94
CA MET A 101 -5.17 3.83 4.15
C MET A 101 -4.47 4.44 2.96
N PHE A 102 -5.09 4.32 1.79
CA PHE A 102 -4.63 4.91 0.54
C PHE A 102 -5.71 5.86 0.06
N LEU A 103 -5.43 7.15 0.13
CA LEU A 103 -6.39 8.20 -0.14
C LEU A 103 -6.07 8.84 -1.48
N ALA A 104 -6.89 8.55 -2.49
CA ALA A 104 -6.80 9.16 -3.81
C ALA A 104 -7.57 10.49 -3.83
N LEU A 105 -6.88 11.55 -4.26
CA LEU A 105 -7.30 12.95 -4.14
C LEU A 105 -6.92 13.75 -5.40
N ASN A 106 -7.47 14.95 -5.52
CA ASN A 106 -7.03 15.94 -6.52
C ASN A 106 -6.11 17.02 -5.89
N GLU A 107 -5.65 16.76 -4.66
CA GLU A 107 -4.87 17.66 -3.84
C GLU A 107 -3.41 17.19 -3.75
N SER A 108 -2.48 18.05 -4.16
CA SER A 108 -1.04 17.80 -4.18
C SER A 108 -0.37 17.84 -2.80
N SER A 109 -1.16 17.69 -1.73
CA SER A 109 -0.65 17.65 -0.36
C SER A 109 -1.52 16.73 0.49
N PRO A 110 -0.92 15.86 1.31
CA PRO A 110 -1.66 14.93 2.16
C PRO A 110 -2.41 15.70 3.25
N PRO A 111 -3.74 15.52 3.39
CA PRO A 111 -4.47 16.10 4.52
C PRO A 111 -4.05 15.47 5.85
N SER A 112 -4.20 16.23 6.94
CA SER A 112 -4.09 15.66 8.29
C SER A 112 -5.37 14.92 8.65
N ILE A 113 -5.24 13.66 9.09
CA ILE A 113 -6.38 12.80 9.42
C ILE A 113 -6.18 12.29 10.85
N PRO A 114 -7.07 12.62 11.80
CA PRO A 114 -6.95 12.15 13.18
C PRO A 114 -6.85 10.62 13.28
N GLY A 115 -5.87 10.13 14.04
CA GLY A 115 -5.63 8.69 14.22
C GLY A 115 -4.81 8.02 13.11
N TRP A 116 -4.32 8.80 12.14
CA TRP A 116 -3.53 8.35 11.01
C TRP A 116 -2.24 9.14 10.86
N THR A 117 -1.17 8.45 10.49
CA THR A 117 0.14 9.05 10.21
C THR A 117 0.42 8.90 8.72
N HIS A 118 0.60 10.01 8.02
CA HIS A 118 1.03 10.03 6.62
C HIS A 118 2.42 9.41 6.47
N VAL A 119 2.65 8.69 5.38
CA VAL A 119 3.94 8.06 5.09
C VAL A 119 4.22 7.99 3.60
N GLY A 120 5.48 8.29 3.24
CA GLY A 120 5.95 8.18 1.86
C GLY A 120 5.64 9.39 0.97
N PRO A 121 5.88 9.26 -0.33
CA PRO A 121 5.54 10.27 -1.34
C PRO A 121 4.07 10.14 -1.80
N ASP A 122 3.71 10.93 -2.81
CA ASP A 122 2.58 10.62 -3.67
C ASP A 122 2.84 9.27 -4.38
N LEU A 123 1.95 8.30 -4.22
CA LEU A 123 2.14 6.98 -4.82
C LEU A 123 1.95 6.96 -6.34
N ASN A 124 1.48 8.06 -6.94
CA ASN A 124 1.43 8.29 -8.38
C ASN A 124 2.49 9.30 -8.87
N GLU A 125 3.56 9.54 -8.09
CA GLU A 125 4.53 10.62 -8.38
C GLU A 125 5.10 10.51 -9.81
N GLY A 126 4.80 11.50 -10.63
CA GLY A 126 5.26 11.59 -12.01
C GLY A 126 4.50 10.72 -13.03
N ALA A 127 3.58 9.86 -12.58
CA ALA A 127 2.72 9.06 -13.45
C ALA A 127 1.51 9.85 -13.98
N GLY A 128 1.12 10.91 -13.26
CA GLY A 128 -0.13 11.64 -13.50
C GLY A 128 -1.31 10.96 -12.80
N GLY A 129 -2.53 11.42 -13.06
CA GLY A 129 -3.72 10.90 -12.38
C GLY A 129 -3.99 11.54 -11.01
N ALA A 130 -4.60 10.78 -10.11
CA ALA A 130 -4.88 11.24 -8.76
C ALA A 130 -3.61 11.30 -7.89
N TYR A 131 -3.54 12.23 -6.95
CA TYR A 131 -2.57 12.17 -5.86
C TYR A 131 -2.99 11.08 -4.89
N ILE A 132 -2.11 10.13 -4.58
CA ILE A 132 -2.43 9.00 -3.71
C ILE A 132 -1.54 9.04 -2.48
N TRP A 133 -2.14 9.37 -1.35
CA TRP A 133 -1.44 9.52 -0.07
C TRP A 133 -1.61 8.27 0.79
N ALA A 134 -0.50 7.69 1.21
CA ALA A 134 -0.50 6.54 2.12
C ALA A 134 -0.44 6.98 3.58
N TYR A 135 -1.18 6.27 4.42
CA TYR A 135 -1.20 6.44 5.86
C TYR A 135 -1.14 5.10 6.56
N TYR A 136 -0.58 5.09 7.77
CA TYR A 136 -0.74 3.98 8.70
C TYR A 136 -1.43 4.44 9.98
N SER A 137 -2.07 3.49 10.67
CA SER A 137 -2.58 3.69 12.03
C SER A 137 -2.06 2.59 12.95
N ASN A 138 -1.93 2.90 14.23
CA ASN A 138 -1.67 1.91 15.29
C ASN A 138 -2.92 1.61 16.13
N THR A 139 -4.06 2.26 15.84
CA THR A 139 -5.29 2.16 16.63
C THR A 139 -6.53 1.88 15.79
N VAL A 140 -6.57 2.32 14.54
CA VAL A 140 -7.70 2.07 13.62
C VAL A 140 -7.57 0.66 13.04
N GLN A 141 -8.70 -0.04 12.90
CA GLN A 141 -8.77 -1.36 12.26
C GLN A 141 -9.31 -1.23 10.82
N PRO A 142 -8.92 -2.13 9.90
CA PRO A 142 -9.48 -2.16 8.55
C PRO A 142 -11.00 -2.38 8.60
N SER A 143 -11.75 -1.63 7.81
CA SER A 143 -13.14 -1.96 7.51
C SER A 143 -13.13 -3.17 6.58
N ALA A 144 -13.55 -4.34 7.07
CA ALA A 144 -13.52 -5.57 6.29
C ALA A 144 -14.41 -5.44 5.03
N ALA A 145 -13.79 -5.22 3.87
CA ALA A 145 -14.42 -5.50 2.59
C ALA A 145 -14.42 -7.01 2.41
N LYS A 146 -15.40 -7.71 2.97
CA LYS A 146 -15.59 -9.13 2.67
C LYS A 146 -15.96 -9.24 1.20
N VAL A 147 -14.97 -9.56 0.35
CA VAL A 147 -15.20 -9.91 -1.06
C VAL A 147 -16.29 -10.97 -1.09
N LYS A 148 -17.42 -10.66 -1.73
CA LYS A 148 -18.48 -11.66 -1.98
C LYS A 148 -17.85 -12.77 -2.82
N VAL A 149 -17.68 -13.96 -2.24
CA VAL A 149 -17.38 -15.16 -3.01
C VAL A 149 -18.57 -15.39 -3.94
N LEU A 150 -18.37 -15.18 -5.24
CA LEU A 150 -19.29 -15.69 -6.25
C LEU A 150 -19.20 -17.22 -6.17
N ARG A 151 -20.28 -17.84 -5.68
CA ARG A 151 -20.51 -19.28 -5.78
C ARG A 151 -21.15 -19.59 -7.12
#